data_AF-A0A535LFS8-F1
#
_entry.id   AF-A0A535LFS8-F1
#
_cell.length_a   1.000
_cell.length_b   1.000
_cell.length_c   1.000
_cell.angle_alpha   90.00
_cell.angle_beta   90.00
_cell.angle_gamma   90.00
#
_symmetry.space_group_name_H-M   'P 1'
#
loop_
_entity.id
_entity.type
_entity.pdbx_description
1 polymer ?
#
loop_
_entity_poly.entity_id
_entity_poly.type
_entity_poly.pdbx_seq_one_letter_code
_entity_poly.pdbx_strand_id
1 'polypeptide(L)' 'MGTQAEFDQMIKSGELIESRREMTPEYLRELKHTLIVSGDTELISAPAYYLAAKRAPSINAF' A
#
# COMPACT_ATOMS: atom_id res chain seq x y z
N MET A 1 2.15 0.34 21.15
CA MET A 1 3.20 0.27 20.12
C MET A 1 4.20 -0.74 20.62
N GLY A 2 4.67 -1.62 19.74
CA GLY A 2 5.56 -2.71 20.09
C GLY A 2 6.96 -2.18 20.31
N THR A 3 7.76 -2.93 21.07
CA THR A 3 9.20 -2.66 21.16
C THR A 3 9.90 -3.10 19.87
N GLN A 4 11.10 -2.59 19.63
CA GLN A 4 11.91 -3.02 18.47
C GLN A 4 12.21 -4.52 18.52
N ALA A 5 12.48 -5.07 19.72
CA ALA A 5 12.84 -6.48 19.88
C ALA A 5 11.66 -7.43 19.54
N GLU A 6 10.46 -7.11 20.02
CA GLU A 6 9.25 -7.87 19.70
C GLU A 6 8.93 -7.82 18.20
N PHE A 7 9.01 -6.63 17.61
CA PHE A 7 8.79 -6.44 16.18
C PHE A 7 9.81 -7.25 15.34
N ASP A 8 11.10 -7.17 15.67
CA ASP A 8 12.15 -7.90 14.95
C ASP A 8 11.96 -9.42 15.06
N GLN A 9 11.49 -9.90 16.21
CA GLN A 9 11.19 -11.32 16.40
C GLN A 9 10.05 -11.76 15.47
N MET A 10 8.94 -11.02 15.43
CA MET A 10 7.80 -11.31 14.55
C MET A 10 8.20 -11.32 13.07
N ILE A 11 8.98 -10.33 12.63
CA ILE A 11 9.46 -10.26 11.25
C ILE A 11 10.35 -11.47 10.91
N LYS A 12 11.22 -11.89 11.83
CA LYS A 12 12.10 -13.05 11.61
C LYS A 12 11.36 -14.39 11.63
N SER A 13 10.29 -14.52 12.41
CA SER A 13 9.43 -15.71 12.42
C SER A 13 8.48 -15.78 11.22
N GLY A 14 8.38 -14.70 10.43
CA GLY A 14 7.46 -14.61 9.29
C GLY A 14 6.01 -14.37 9.71
N GLU A 15 5.79 -13.88 10.93
CA GLU A 15 4.47 -13.47 11.41
C GLU A 15 4.02 -12.17 10.71
N LEU A 16 2.72 -12.05 10.50
CA LEU A 16 2.13 -10.83 9.95
C LEU A 16 1.97 -9.77 11.04
N ILE A 17 2.14 -8.51 10.66
CA ILE A 17 1.88 -7.35 11.51
C ILE A 17 0.46 -6.84 11.18
N GLU A 18 -0.48 -7.13 12.06
CA GLU A 18 -1.91 -6.93 11.86
C GLU A 18 -2.43 -5.71 12.63
N SER A 19 -1.69 -5.22 13.63
CA SER A 19 -2.14 -4.13 14.49
C SER A 19 -1.06 -3.10 14.84
N ARG A 20 -1.48 -1.87 15.13
CA ARG A 20 -0.59 -0.79 15.62
C ARG A 20 0.11 -1.13 16.95
N ARG A 21 -0.36 -2.14 17.67
CA ARG A 21 0.26 -2.57 18.93
C ARG A 21 1.53 -3.38 18.67
N GLU A 22 1.65 -4.04 17.53
CA GLU A 22 2.82 -4.80 17.10
C GLU A 22 3.86 -3.92 16.38
N MET A 23 3.43 -2.78 15.84
CA MET A 23 4.29 -1.88 15.08
C MET A 23 5.21 -1.04 15.98
N THR A 24 6.43 -0.81 15.51
CA THR A 24 7.28 0.28 16.01
C THR A 24 6.79 1.64 15.48
N PRO A 25 7.14 2.76 16.12
CA PRO A 25 6.78 4.09 15.62
C PRO A 25 7.34 4.38 14.21
N GLU A 26 8.55 3.89 13.91
CA GLU A 26 9.19 4.03 12.59
C GLU A 26 8.40 3.26 11.53
N TYR A 27 8.14 1.98 11.79
CA TYR A 27 7.42 1.12 10.86
C TYR A 27 6.04 1.71 10.51
N LEU A 28 5.32 2.24 11.50
CA LEU A 28 4.02 2.88 11.25
C LEU A 28 4.13 4.13 10.35
N ARG A 29 5.20 4.92 10.46
CA ARG A 29 5.40 6.09 9.60
C ARG A 29 5.66 5.68 8.16
N GLU A 30 6.58 4.75 7.96
CA GLU A 30 6.96 4.28 6.62
C GLU A 30 5.83 3.48 5.94
N LEU A 31 5.08 2.69 6.71
CA LEU A 31 3.89 2.00 6.20
C LEU A 31 2.86 3.01 5.67
N LYS A 32 2.59 4.08 6.43
CA LYS A 32 1.68 5.15 5.97
C LYS A 32 2.19 5.81 4.70
N HIS A 33 3.47 6.15 4.63
CA HIS A 33 4.06 6.75 3.44
C HIS A 33 3.87 5.86 2.22
N THR A 34 4.19 4.56 2.35
CA THR A 34 4.02 3.56 1.28
C THR A 34 2.56 3.46 0.83
N LEU A 35 1.62 3.36 1.77
CA LEU A 35 0.18 3.26 1.46
C LEU A 35 -0.34 4.52 0.76
N ILE A 36 0.15 5.71 1.14
CA ILE A 36 -0.22 6.97 0.49
C ILE A 36 0.28 6.98 -0.94
N VAL A 37 1.57 6.70 -1.17
CA VAL A 37 2.14 6.69 -2.54
C VAL A 37 1.42 5.65 -3.41
N SER A 38 1.18 4.44 -2.89
CA SER A 38 0.44 3.41 -3.62
C SER A 38 -1.02 3.79 -3.88
N GLY A 39 -1.68 4.48 -2.95
CA GLY A 39 -3.04 4.98 -3.15
C GLY A 39 -3.10 6.09 -4.19
N ASP A 40 -2.14 7.01 -4.16
CA ASP A 40 -2.03 8.12 -5.09
C ASP A 40 -1.82 7.63 -6.53
N THR A 41 -1.06 6.55 -6.74
CA THR A 41 -0.89 5.97 -8.08
C THR A 41 -2.20 5.50 -8.68
N GLU A 42 -3.10 4.91 -7.89
CA GLU A 42 -4.43 4.49 -8.35
C GLU A 42 -5.26 5.71 -8.76
N LEU A 43 -5.32 6.73 -7.90
CA LEU A 43 -6.09 7.94 -8.15
C LEU A 43 -5.56 8.70 -9.39
N ILE A 44 -4.25 8.81 -9.54
CA ILE A 44 -3.60 9.49 -10.67
C ILE A 44 -3.83 8.72 -11.97
N SER A 45 -3.85 7.38 -11.93
CA SER A 45 -4.07 6.56 -13.12
C SER A 45 -5.51 6.61 -13.65
N ALA A 46 -6.50 6.81 -12.78
CA ALA A 46 -7.91 6.75 -13.14
C ALA A 46 -8.33 7.72 -14.28
N PRO A 47 -7.95 9.02 -14.26
CA PRO A 47 -8.23 9.92 -15.39
C PRO A 47 -7.58 9.48 -16.70
N ALA A 48 -6.35 8.97 -16.65
CA ALA A 48 -5.64 8.49 -17.84
C ALA A 48 -6.37 7.31 -18.48
N TYR A 49 -6.80 6.33 -17.67
CA TYR A 49 -7.61 5.21 -18.14
C TYR A 49 -8.98 5.64 -18.66
N TYR A 50 -9.65 6.58 -17.99
CA TYR A 50 -10.92 7.11 -18.45
C TYR A 50 -10.80 7.79 -19.83
N LEU A 51 -9.75 8.59 -20.04
CA LEU A 51 -9.50 9.24 -21.32
C LEU A 51 -9.12 8.24 -22.42
N ALA A 52 -8.35 7.21 -22.09
CA ALA A 52 -8.05 6.13 -23.03
C ALA A 52 -9.33 5.39 -23.45
N ALA A 53 -10.22 5.06 -22.51
CA ALA A 53 -11.48 4.37 -22.76
C ALA A 53 -12.42 5.15 -23.72
N LYS A 54 -12.38 6.48 -23.71
CA LYS A 54 -13.17 7.31 -24.66
C LYS A 54 -12.80 7.10 -26.13
N ARG A 55 -11.59 6.60 -26.40
CA ARG A 55 -11.09 6.32 -27.76
C ARG A 55 -10.80 4.83 -27.95
N ALA A 56 -11.44 3.98 -27.16
CA ALA A 56 -11.30 2.54 -27.28
C ALA A 56 -11.67 2.08 -28.71
N PRO A 57 -10.84 1.26 -29.38
CA PRO A 57 -11.09 0.82 -30.75
C PRO A 57 -12.28 -0.14 -30.88
N SER A 58 -12.72 -0.74 -29.77
CA SER A 58 -13.91 -1.59 -29.69
C SER A 58 -14.45 -1.63 -28.26
N ILE A 59 -15.67 -2.15 -28.09
CA ILE A 59 -16.25 -2.42 -26.77
C ILE A 59 -15.51 -3.51 -25.98
N ASN A 60 -14.64 -4.29 -26.63
CA ASN A 60 -13.87 -5.37 -26.04
C ASN A 60 -12.37 -5.00 -25.85
N ALA A 61 -12.07 -3.70 -25.85
CA ALA A 61 -10.72 -3.19 -25.61
C ALA A 61 -10.57 -2.91 -24.11
N PHE A 62 -10.25 -3.96 -23.36
CA PHE A 62 -9.90 -3.93 -21.95
C PHE A 62 -8.43 -4.29 -21.76
#